data_AF-A0A292SJX9-F1
#
_entry.id   AF-A0A292SJX9-F1
#
_cell.length_a   1.000
_cell.length_b   1.000
_cell.length_c   1.000
_cell.angle_alpha   90.00
_cell.angle_beta   90.00
_cell.angle_gamma   90.00
#
_symmetry.space_group_name_H-M   'P 1'
#
loop_
_entity.id
_entity.type
_entity.pdbx_description
1 polymer ?
#
loop_
_entity_poly.entity_id
_entity_poly.type
_entity_poly.pdbx_seq_one_letter_code
_entity_poly.pdbx_strand_id
1 'polypeptide(L)'
;MDAIEFVYENKFKTETFGFKLGGEEHIYNLKPDEYISEISGDIVEYAHEGFKKGKMTLGNLKILTNLQTISFEHSPRYKTKVIKHFEYKSQPGKQIFSLTAECFYGTLTNGSVACYITDIKGIQEKNCPL
;
A
#
# COMPACT_ATOMS: atom_id res chain seq x y z
N MET A 1 -3.02 -3.44 -7.18
CA MET A 1 -3.47 -2.51 -6.16
C MET A 1 -3.32 -1.14 -6.75
N ASP A 2 -4.44 -0.55 -7.14
CA ASP A 2 -4.45 0.67 -7.93
C ASP A 2 -4.48 1.90 -7.03
N ALA A 3 -5.06 1.77 -5.84
CA ALA A 3 -5.11 2.79 -4.82
C ALA A 3 -5.04 2.17 -3.41
N ILE A 4 -4.62 2.98 -2.44
CA ILE A 4 -4.62 2.69 -1.01
C ILE A 4 -4.99 3.95 -0.22
N GLU A 5 -5.78 3.78 0.83
CA GLU A 5 -6.14 4.83 1.79
C GLU A 5 -5.90 4.28 3.20
N PHE A 6 -5.28 5.10 4.06
CA PHE A 6 -5.11 4.78 5.47
C PHE A 6 -6.02 5.68 6.30
N VAL A 7 -6.79 5.07 7.21
CA VAL A 7 -7.73 5.77 8.08
C VAL A 7 -7.30 5.57 9.52
N TYR A 8 -6.99 6.67 10.20
CA TYR A 8 -6.53 6.64 11.59
C TYR A 8 -7.66 6.93 12.57
N GLU A 9 -7.45 6.58 13.84
CA GLU A 9 -8.34 6.94 14.96
C GLU A 9 -8.63 8.45 14.96
N ASN A 10 -9.85 8.83 15.32
CA ASN A 10 -10.41 10.18 15.13
C ASN A 10 -10.67 10.58 13.67
N LYS A 11 -10.69 9.62 12.74
CA LYS A 11 -11.08 9.79 11.33
C LYS A 11 -10.17 10.73 10.53
N PHE A 12 -8.91 10.92 10.97
CA PHE A 12 -7.92 11.53 10.09
C PHE A 12 -7.62 10.53 8.96
N LYS A 13 -8.11 10.84 7.77
CA LYS A 13 -7.84 10.07 6.57
C LYS A 13 -6.60 10.63 5.90
N THR A 14 -5.69 9.76 5.46
CA THR A 14 -4.72 10.18 4.46
C THR A 14 -5.45 10.59 3.18
N GLU A 15 -4.78 11.33 2.31
CA GLU A 15 -5.17 11.34 0.91
C GLU A 15 -5.19 9.89 0.38
N THR A 16 -6.10 9.58 -0.55
CA THR A 16 -6.04 8.31 -1.27
C THR A 16 -4.80 8.35 -2.16
N PHE A 17 -3.85 7.44 -1.92
CA PHE A 17 -2.69 7.27 -2.79
C PHE A 17 -3.05 6.33 -3.92
N GLY A 18 -2.62 6.63 -5.14
CA GLY A 18 -2.92 5.84 -6.32
C GLY A 18 -4.15 6.34 -7.11
N PHE A 19 -4.61 5.56 -8.08
CA PHE A 19 -5.71 5.91 -8.97
C PHE A 19 -6.71 4.75 -9.06
N LYS A 20 -7.96 4.95 -8.63
CA LYS A 20 -8.98 3.88 -8.61
C LYS A 20 -9.38 3.51 -10.05
N LEU A 21 -9.08 2.28 -10.50
CA LEU A 21 -9.36 1.78 -11.86
C LEU A 21 -10.53 0.78 -11.93
N GLY A 22 -11.54 0.94 -11.08
CA GLY A 22 -12.73 0.07 -11.08
C GLY A 22 -12.47 -1.37 -10.63
N GLY A 23 -11.34 -1.63 -9.96
CA GLY A 23 -11.07 -2.89 -9.28
C GLY A 23 -11.89 -3.07 -7.98
N GLU A 24 -11.71 -4.22 -7.33
CA GLU A 24 -12.35 -4.51 -6.04
C GLU A 24 -11.75 -3.64 -4.92
N GLU A 25 -12.63 -3.07 -4.10
CA GLU A 25 -12.23 -2.35 -2.89
C GLU A 25 -12.21 -3.32 -1.71
N HIS A 26 -11.04 -3.47 -1.08
CA HIS A 26 -10.90 -4.23 0.15
C HIS A 26 -10.73 -3.27 1.32
N ILE A 27 -11.63 -3.38 2.29
CA ILE A 27 -11.58 -2.58 3.52
C ILE A 27 -11.21 -3.53 4.66
N TYR A 28 -10.14 -3.19 5.36
CA TYR A 28 -9.77 -3.89 6.58
C TYR A 28 -9.84 -2.94 7.77
N ASN A 29 -10.65 -3.30 8.76
CA ASN A 29 -10.75 -2.56 10.02
C ASN A 29 -10.00 -3.33 11.10
N LEU A 30 -8.98 -2.71 11.69
CA LEU A 30 -8.30 -3.25 12.86
C LEU A 30 -9.29 -3.34 14.03
N LYS A 31 -9.23 -4.43 14.80
CA LYS A 31 -9.92 -4.50 16.10
C LYS A 31 -9.30 -3.50 17.09
N PRO A 32 -10.01 -3.11 18.16
CA PRO A 32 -9.50 -2.13 19.13
C PRO A 32 -8.15 -2.49 19.78
N ASP A 33 -7.86 -3.78 19.92
CA ASP A 33 -6.63 -4.34 20.48
C ASP A 33 -5.64 -4.81 19.40
N GLU A 34 -6.01 -4.65 18.13
CA GLU A 34 -5.19 -5.05 17.00
C GLU A 34 -4.29 -3.91 16.55
N TYR A 35 -3.00 -4.18 16.46
CA TYR A 35 -2.00 -3.22 16.04
C TYR A 35 -1.05 -3.81 15.00
N ILE A 36 -0.57 -2.96 14.11
CA ILE A 36 0.34 -3.35 13.04
C ILE A 36 1.76 -3.45 13.61
N SER A 37 2.42 -4.59 13.41
CA SER A 37 3.82 -4.82 13.81
C SER A 37 4.76 -4.89 12.63
N GLU A 38 4.26 -5.20 11.43
CA GLU A 38 5.10 -5.23 10.22
C GLU A 38 4.27 -4.91 8.99
N ILE A 39 4.91 -4.25 8.03
CA ILE A 39 4.39 -4.02 6.69
C ILE A 39 5.46 -4.41 5.67
N SER A 40 5.07 -5.18 4.67
CA SER A 40 5.98 -5.64 3.62
C SER A 40 5.27 -5.75 2.29
N GLY A 41 6.03 -5.83 1.22
CA GLY A 41 5.47 -6.00 -0.11
C GLY A 41 6.47 -5.77 -1.22
N ASP A 42 5.93 -5.73 -2.43
CA ASP A 42 6.72 -5.65 -3.65
C ASP A 42 6.25 -4.50 -4.53
N ILE A 43 7.21 -3.70 -4.97
CA ILE A 43 7.04 -2.81 -6.11
C ILE A 43 7.36 -3.61 -7.37
N VAL A 44 6.41 -3.59 -8.31
CA VAL A 44 6.45 -4.38 -9.55
C VAL A 44 6.37 -3.46 -10.76
N GLU A 45 6.92 -3.93 -11.87
CA GLU A 45 6.61 -3.36 -13.17
C GLU A 45 5.17 -3.74 -13.55
N TYR A 46 4.44 -2.72 -14.01
CA TYR A 46 3.04 -2.77 -14.33
C TYR A 46 2.83 -2.70 -15.86
N ALA A 47 2.15 -3.69 -16.41
CA ALA A 47 1.79 -3.75 -17.82
C ALA A 47 0.27 -3.83 -17.99
N HIS A 48 -0.37 -2.66 -18.10
CA HIS A 48 -1.77 -2.55 -18.46
C HIS A 48 -1.90 -1.74 -19.76
N GLU A 49 -2.88 -2.08 -20.61
CA GLU A 49 -3.01 -1.57 -21.99
C GLU A 49 -3.21 -0.03 -22.07
N GLY A 50 -3.68 0.59 -20.98
CA GLY A 50 -3.78 2.05 -20.84
C GLY A 50 -2.51 2.78 -20.38
N PHE A 51 -1.42 2.04 -20.15
CA PHE A 51 -0.22 2.52 -19.46
C PHE A 51 1.02 2.34 -20.33
N LYS A 52 1.94 3.32 -20.30
CA LYS A 52 3.26 3.12 -20.93
C LYS A 52 3.99 1.99 -20.19
N LYS A 53 4.51 1.00 -20.93
CA LYS A 53 5.35 -0.09 -20.37
C LYS A 53 6.50 0.49 -19.53
N GLY A 54 6.94 -0.24 -18.50
CA GLY A 54 8.05 0.17 -17.64
C GLY A 54 7.67 1.05 -16.46
N LYS A 55 6.37 1.24 -16.16
CA LYS A 55 5.95 1.93 -14.93
C LYS A 55 5.95 0.97 -13.75
N MET A 56 6.37 1.46 -12.60
CA MET A 56 6.43 0.69 -11.36
C MET A 56 5.26 1.07 -10.46
N THR A 57 4.65 0.08 -9.80
CA THR A 57 3.59 0.31 -8.83
C THR A 57 3.62 -0.78 -7.74
N LEU A 58 2.85 -0.59 -6.67
CA LEU A 58 2.69 -1.55 -5.59
C LEU A 58 1.95 -2.80 -6.09
N GLY A 59 2.69 -3.91 -6.19
CA GLY A 59 2.19 -5.18 -6.70
C GLY A 59 1.52 -6.02 -5.62
N ASN A 60 2.05 -6.02 -4.41
CA ASN A 60 1.40 -6.63 -3.26
C ASN A 60 1.71 -5.82 -2.00
N LEU A 61 0.88 -6.02 -0.99
CA LEU A 61 1.07 -5.48 0.34
C LEU A 61 0.64 -6.52 1.35
N LYS A 62 1.50 -6.77 2.32
CA LYS A 62 1.26 -7.63 3.46
C LYS A 62 1.36 -6.79 4.72
N ILE A 63 0.36 -6.90 5.58
CA ILE A 63 0.30 -6.23 6.87
C ILE A 63 0.21 -7.32 7.93
N LEU A 64 1.23 -7.40 8.78
CA LEU A 64 1.22 -8.25 9.95
C LEU A 64 0.74 -7.44 11.16
N THR A 65 -0.27 -7.96 11.82
CA THR A 65 -0.75 -7.45 13.10
C THR A 65 -0.36 -8.41 14.22
N ASN A 66 -0.56 -8.01 15.47
CA ASN A 66 -0.45 -8.92 16.61
C ASN A 66 -1.44 -10.09 16.59
N LEU A 67 -2.50 -10.02 15.77
CA LEU A 67 -3.53 -11.06 15.71
C LEU A 67 -3.46 -11.90 14.43
N GLN A 68 -3.07 -11.32 13.30
CA GLN A 68 -3.14 -12.00 12.01
C GLN A 68 -2.27 -11.35 10.92
N THR A 69 -2.30 -11.97 9.74
CA THR A 69 -1.70 -11.42 8.52
C THR A 69 -2.80 -11.06 7.53
N ILE A 70 -2.70 -9.87 6.94
CA ILE A 70 -3.58 -9.36 5.90
C ILE A 70 -2.75 -9.21 4.63
N SER A 71 -3.23 -9.72 3.51
CA SER A 71 -2.52 -9.66 2.23
C SER A 71 -3.42 -9.09 1.14
N PHE A 72 -2.88 -8.14 0.39
CA PHE A 72 -3.49 -7.55 -0.78
C PHE A 72 -2.57 -7.77 -1.98
N GLU A 73 -3.11 -8.28 -3.07
CA GLU A 73 -2.31 -8.57 -4.27
C GLU A 73 -2.96 -8.00 -5.52
N HIS A 74 -2.13 -7.40 -6.38
CA HIS A 74 -2.51 -7.15 -7.76
C HIS A 74 -2.65 -8.49 -8.51
N SER A 75 -3.63 -8.57 -9.42
CA SER A 75 -3.73 -9.70 -10.36
C SER A 75 -2.39 -9.96 -11.08
N PRO A 76 -1.90 -11.22 -11.11
CA PRO A 76 -0.64 -11.59 -11.75
C PRO A 76 -0.57 -11.22 -13.23
N ARG A 77 -1.72 -11.12 -13.92
CA ARG A 77 -1.80 -10.75 -15.34
C ARG A 77 -1.12 -9.41 -15.65
N TYR A 78 -1.09 -8.49 -14.68
CA TYR A 78 -0.55 -7.14 -14.86
C TYR A 78 0.81 -6.93 -14.19
N LYS A 79 1.30 -7.93 -13.45
CA LYS A 79 2.63 -7.93 -12.83
C LYS A 79 3.61 -8.58 -13.79
N THR A 80 4.53 -7.80 -14.37
CA THR A 80 5.52 -8.38 -15.29
C THR A 80 6.81 -8.77 -14.58
N LYS A 81 7.21 -8.00 -13.57
CA LYS A 81 8.49 -8.21 -12.87
C LYS A 81 8.48 -7.56 -11.49
N VAL A 82 9.03 -8.21 -10.47
CA VAL A 82 9.34 -7.56 -9.18
C VAL A 82 10.59 -6.69 -9.34
N ILE A 83 10.48 -5.42 -8.96
CA ILE A 83 11.58 -4.45 -9.06
C ILE A 83 12.25 -4.23 -7.69
N LYS A 84 11.45 -4.14 -6.63
CA LYS A 84 11.94 -3.89 -5.26
C LYS A 84 11.04 -4.63 -4.28
N HIS A 85 11.65 -5.35 -3.35
CA HIS A 85 10.99 -5.79 -2.13
C HIS A 85 11.20 -4.73 -1.03
N PHE A 86 10.18 -4.49 -0.21
CA PHE A 86 10.30 -3.67 1.00
C PHE A 86 9.71 -4.41 2.19
N GLU A 87 10.32 -4.18 3.34
CA GLU A 87 9.89 -4.73 4.62
C GLU A 87 10.24 -3.74 5.72
N TYR A 88 9.30 -3.50 6.60
CA TYR A 88 9.49 -2.73 7.81
C TYR A 88 8.83 -3.48 8.96
N LYS A 89 9.64 -3.80 9.98
CA LYS A 89 9.18 -4.38 11.24
C LYS A 89 9.32 -3.36 12.35
N SER A 90 8.32 -3.27 13.21
CA SER A 90 8.37 -2.39 14.35
C SER A 90 9.36 -2.88 15.41
N GLN A 91 9.90 -1.95 16.19
CA GLN A 91 10.73 -2.32 17.34
C GLN A 91 9.92 -3.12 18.39
N PRO A 92 10.56 -3.97 19.19
CA PRO A 92 9.89 -4.68 20.28
C PRO A 92 9.12 -3.72 21.21
N GLY A 93 7.84 -4.00 21.46
CA GLY A 93 6.97 -3.14 22.27
C GLY A 93 6.45 -1.89 21.55
N LYS A 94 6.71 -1.74 20.24
CA LYS A 94 6.17 -0.67 19.39
C LYS A 94 5.19 -1.22 18.34
N GLN A 95 4.30 -0.36 17.91
CA GLN A 95 3.39 -0.57 16.78
C GLN A 95 3.60 0.50 15.71
N ILE A 96 3.36 0.14 14.45
CA ILE A 96 3.20 1.08 13.36
C ILE A 96 1.83 1.74 13.52
N PHE A 97 1.80 3.06 13.72
CA PHE A 97 0.53 3.79 13.91
C PHE A 97 0.25 4.83 12.82
N SER A 98 1.25 5.15 12.00
CA SER A 98 1.12 6.06 10.88
C SER A 98 2.08 5.64 9.78
N LEU A 99 1.63 5.72 8.54
CA LEU A 99 2.41 5.51 7.34
C LEU A 99 1.79 6.29 6.17
N THR A 100 2.58 6.47 5.12
CA THR A 100 2.19 7.18 3.89
C THR A 100 2.61 6.34 2.69
N ALA A 101 2.17 6.72 1.50
CA ALA A 101 2.73 6.18 0.28
C ALA A 101 3.35 7.28 -0.58
N GLU A 102 4.34 6.91 -1.38
CA GLU A 102 4.83 7.76 -2.45
C GLU A 102 4.14 7.42 -3.76
N CYS A 103 3.72 8.45 -4.49
CA CYS A 103 3.24 8.29 -5.85
C CYS A 103 4.17 8.94 -6.87
N PHE A 104 4.44 8.20 -7.93
CA PHE A 104 4.81 8.81 -9.20
C PHE A 104 3.53 9.23 -9.94
N TYR A 105 3.50 10.39 -10.58
CA TYR A 105 2.36 10.80 -11.41
C TYR A 105 2.72 10.68 -12.89
N GLY A 106 1.88 9.98 -13.66
CA GLY A 106 2.09 9.79 -15.09
C GLY A 106 0.78 9.86 -15.87
N THR A 107 0.88 10.19 -17.15
CA THR A 107 -0.29 10.32 -18.02
C THR A 107 -0.65 8.98 -18.69
N LEU A 108 -1.92 8.61 -18.63
CA LEU A 108 -2.50 7.48 -19.34
C LEU A 108 -2.61 7.77 -20.85
N THR A 109 -2.84 6.73 -21.64
CA THR A 109 -3.06 6.86 -23.10
C THR A 109 -4.23 7.77 -23.46
N ASN A 110 -5.24 7.88 -22.59
CA ASN A 110 -6.40 8.76 -22.77
C ASN A 110 -6.17 10.21 -22.28
N GLY A 111 -4.96 10.57 -21.85
CA GLY A 111 -4.63 11.92 -21.37
C GLY A 111 -4.89 12.18 -19.88
N SER A 112 -5.52 11.25 -19.15
CA SER A 112 -5.75 11.39 -17.71
C SER A 112 -4.45 11.20 -16.91
N VAL A 113 -4.34 11.84 -15.75
CA VAL A 113 -3.20 11.64 -14.83
C VAL A 113 -3.51 10.48 -13.88
N ALA A 114 -2.56 9.57 -13.72
CA ALA A 114 -2.59 8.46 -12.79
C ALA A 114 -1.44 8.57 -11.78
N CYS A 115 -1.74 8.25 -10.52
CA CYS A 115 -0.83 8.14 -9.38
C CYS A 115 -0.42 6.66 -9.27
N TYR A 116 0.87 6.36 -9.34
CA TYR A 116 1.42 5.01 -9.25
C TYR A 116 2.13 4.88 -7.91
N ILE A 117 1.73 3.93 -7.08
CA ILE A 117 2.29 3.79 -5.74
C ILE A 117 3.69 3.19 -5.85
N THR A 118 4.74 3.99 -5.67
CA THR A 118 6.13 3.56 -5.89
C THR A 118 6.87 3.21 -4.61
N ASP A 119 6.34 3.59 -3.44
CA ASP A 119 6.89 3.17 -2.15
C ASP A 119 5.85 3.30 -1.02
N ILE A 120 6.06 2.56 0.08
CA ILE A 120 5.42 2.82 1.37
C ILE A 120 6.47 3.46 2.28
N LYS A 121 6.17 4.64 2.84
CA LYS A 121 7.16 5.47 3.55
C LYS A 121 6.54 6.27 4.70
N GLY A 122 7.37 7.04 5.40
CA GLY A 122 6.89 7.92 6.48
C GLY A 122 6.29 7.12 7.64
N ILE A 123 6.85 5.93 7.89
CA ILE A 123 6.40 5.03 8.93
C ILE A 123 6.77 5.62 10.29
N GLN A 124 5.78 5.73 11.17
CA GLN A 124 5.93 6.20 12.54
C GLN A 124 5.47 5.13 13.52
N GLU A 125 6.18 5.08 14.65
CA GLU A 125 5.95 4.13 15.72
C GLU A 125 5.44 4.79 17.00
N LYS A 126 4.54 4.09 17.71
CA LYS A 126 4.16 4.42 19.09
C LYS A 126 4.25 3.16 19.94
N ASN A 127 4.18 3.31 21.26
CA ASN A 127 4.14 2.14 22.15
C ASN A 127 2.91 1.28 21.85
N CYS A 128 3.03 -0.04 22.01
CA CYS A 128 1.86 -0.91 21.98
C CYS A 128 0.84 -0.48 23.06
N PRO A 129 -0.47 -0.66 22.82
CA PRO A 129 -1.46 -0.47 23.87
C PRO A 129 -1.14 -1.44 25.01
N LEU A 130 -1.18 -0.94 26.26
CA LEU A 130 -1.04 -1.77 27.46
C LEU A 130 -2.32 -2.56 27.72
#